data_AF-A0A925KJR1-F1
#
_entry.id   AF-A0A925KJR1-F1
#
_cell.length_a   1.000
_cell.length_b   1.000
_cell.length_c   1.000
_cell.angle_alpha   90.00
_cell.angle_beta   90.00
_cell.angle_gamma   90.00
#
_symmetry.space_group_name_H-M   'P 1'
#
loop_
_entity.id
_entity.type
_entity.pdbx_description
1 polymer ?
#
loop_
_entity_poly.entity_id
_entity_poly.type
_entity_poly.pdbx_seq_one_letter_code
_entity_poly.pdbx_strand_id
1 'polypeptide(L)'
;MTVTREMEVVSSDGVTNLTPERIYTIADTVGVIGKLATLAALDQTPGEFVSSVEMCRRIDEAQGKNVGWRFSKESRTVPYAYCQTLFRNLGLVEIGETEGQKGSVRGARITPSGSEIWPSVAGAYLPWQSENPQIVLSDVIGNSQQALKTGVSTRIRIFELLLNHPDGTAASTEIKRAMDLSVGTVSSVTSELCRIGLLDYKSKHKPQERLFKLSDSTEMTERYLDRMSDEGRVAVEALLSARQNSGLDIVNGLTILEMAKDKEPKLNSKLVWDQFLDWMKNPRITQPFIEEVTFSDNRSHRTLLSIADEWKEPIADFVERRNKLATDPDFRLDAATIGRSIMSNKNYLAKSLRTAKIDSRLGHTDAIEWENIMLEHVPSEGIDLKSLHALVQEKTGKNIHEKSFRKRIFSMIDLLEFSTDTDSNYINTVSNVRLKRQSYSSDWYGNARCRTNKLDPEIFMPSEFDPLVVKRSKTSEAISHCLKCDVRRPCLKTAVENKEKSGIWGGLTPGQLKALTSNQKNKLLDMVEIE
;
A
#
# COMPACT_ATOMS: atom_id res chain seq x y z
N MET A 1 -21.86 -17.99 -17.06
CA MET A 1 -22.54 -16.68 -17.16
C MET A 1 -21.65 -15.67 -16.46
N THR A 2 -20.93 -14.88 -17.24
CA THR A 2 -19.87 -13.98 -16.76
C THR A 2 -20.51 -12.60 -16.58
N VAL A 3 -20.63 -12.13 -15.34
CA VAL A 3 -21.11 -10.79 -15.04
C VAL A 3 -19.96 -9.81 -15.30
N THR A 4 -19.98 -9.15 -16.46
CA THR A 4 -19.15 -8.00 -16.76
C THR A 4 -19.67 -6.79 -15.98
N ARG A 5 -18.90 -6.33 -15.00
CA ARG A 5 -19.17 -5.07 -14.29
C ARG A 5 -18.67 -3.92 -15.18
N GLU A 6 -19.57 -3.35 -15.97
CA GLU A 6 -19.30 -2.11 -16.70
C GLU A 6 -19.06 -0.98 -15.68
N MET A 7 -17.97 -0.24 -15.88
CA MET A 7 -17.78 1.04 -15.22
C MET A 7 -18.76 2.02 -15.85
N GLU A 8 -19.81 2.39 -15.12
CA GLU A 8 -20.75 3.43 -15.53
C GLU A 8 -20.01 4.74 -15.82
N VAL A 9 -20.17 5.19 -17.06
CA VAL A 9 -19.84 6.54 -17.51
C VAL A 9 -20.72 7.51 -16.72
N VAL A 10 -20.09 8.48 -16.06
CA VAL A 10 -20.75 9.57 -15.33
C VAL A 10 -21.70 10.30 -16.26
N SER A 11 -23.01 10.19 -16.03
CA SER A 11 -24.02 10.98 -16.72
C SER A 11 -24.01 12.43 -16.21
N SER A 12 -24.39 13.36 -17.08
CA SER A 12 -24.44 14.80 -16.86
C SER A 12 -25.57 15.28 -15.94
N ASP A 13 -26.38 14.36 -15.40
CA ASP A 13 -27.52 14.65 -14.56
C ASP A 13 -27.18 14.28 -13.10
N GLY A 14 -26.74 15.28 -12.34
CA GLY A 14 -26.06 15.18 -11.03
C GLY A 14 -26.84 14.60 -9.85
N VAL A 15 -27.44 13.41 -10.00
CA VAL A 15 -27.84 12.53 -8.90
C VAL A 15 -27.09 11.21 -9.07
N THR A 16 -25.88 11.17 -8.53
CA THR A 16 -25.11 9.94 -8.43
C THR A 16 -25.80 8.99 -7.47
N ASN A 17 -26.43 7.92 -7.97
CA ASN A 17 -27.02 6.88 -7.14
C ASN A 17 -25.99 6.33 -6.12
N LEU A 18 -26.27 6.52 -4.83
CA LEU A 18 -25.48 5.98 -3.71
C LEU A 18 -25.79 4.49 -3.53
N THR A 19 -25.28 3.65 -4.45
CA THR A 19 -25.41 2.20 -4.32
C THR A 19 -24.65 1.69 -3.08
N PRO A 20 -25.04 0.54 -2.48
CA PRO A 20 -24.35 -0.02 -1.32
C PRO A 20 -22.84 -0.20 -1.54
N GLU A 21 -22.42 -0.67 -2.71
CA GLU A 21 -20.99 -0.89 -3.00
C GLU A 21 -20.22 0.43 -3.09
N ARG A 22 -20.86 1.48 -3.59
CA ARG A 22 -20.27 2.81 -3.62
C ARG A 22 -20.15 3.37 -2.21
N ILE A 23 -21.16 3.19 -1.36
CA ILE A 23 -21.11 3.62 0.04
C ILE A 23 -19.99 2.90 0.80
N TYR A 24 -19.83 1.59 0.62
CA TYR A 24 -18.70 0.85 1.20
C TYR A 24 -17.35 1.43 0.77
N THR A 25 -17.18 1.70 -0.54
CA THR A 25 -15.95 2.30 -1.06
C THR A 25 -15.67 3.67 -0.42
N ILE A 26 -16.70 4.50 -0.32
CA ILE A 26 -16.60 5.84 0.27
C ILE A 26 -16.23 5.73 1.75
N ALA A 27 -16.99 4.95 2.53
CA ALA A 27 -16.80 4.84 3.98
C ALA A 27 -15.41 4.28 4.33
N ASP A 28 -14.94 3.26 3.61
CA ASP A 28 -13.61 2.65 3.80
C ASP A 28 -12.46 3.56 3.36
N THR A 29 -12.75 4.55 2.50
CA THR A 29 -11.74 5.50 2.02
C THR A 29 -11.68 6.76 2.89
N VAL A 30 -12.82 7.28 3.32
CA VAL A 30 -12.92 8.61 3.95
C VAL A 30 -13.16 8.57 5.45
N GLY A 31 -13.54 7.43 6.02
CA GLY A 31 -14.06 7.29 7.39
C GLY A 31 -13.11 7.60 8.56
N VAL A 32 -11.98 8.29 8.33
CA VAL A 32 -11.06 8.74 9.38
C VAL A 32 -11.19 10.24 9.60
N ILE A 33 -11.01 10.69 10.85
CA ILE A 33 -11.33 12.06 11.28
C ILE A 33 -10.68 13.17 10.44
N GLY A 34 -9.42 13.03 10.01
CA GLY A 34 -8.75 14.06 9.20
C GLY A 34 -9.38 14.28 7.83
N LYS A 35 -9.92 13.21 7.22
CA LYS A 35 -10.61 13.27 5.93
C LYS A 35 -12.02 13.83 6.07
N LEU A 36 -12.75 13.37 7.09
CA LEU A 36 -14.07 13.90 7.43
C LEU A 36 -13.99 15.39 7.79
N ALA A 37 -12.96 15.84 8.52
CA ALA A 37 -12.71 17.24 8.79
C ALA A 37 -12.44 18.06 7.54
N THR A 38 -11.74 17.48 6.55
CA THR A 38 -11.51 18.14 5.27
C THR A 38 -12.81 18.30 4.48
N LEU A 39 -13.63 17.25 4.38
CA LEU A 39 -14.94 17.33 3.72
C LEU A 39 -15.86 18.33 4.42
N ALA A 40 -15.93 18.29 5.76
CA ALA A 40 -16.71 19.23 6.55
C ALA A 40 -16.24 20.69 6.37
N ALA A 41 -14.94 20.94 6.22
CA ALA A 41 -14.41 22.28 5.96
C ALA A 41 -14.78 22.81 4.56
N LEU A 42 -14.84 21.94 3.55
CA LEU A 42 -15.34 22.29 2.22
C LEU A 42 -16.86 22.54 2.24
N ASP A 43 -17.60 21.76 3.02
CA ASP A 43 -19.06 21.84 3.13
C ASP A 43 -19.58 23.09 3.86
N GLN A 44 -18.69 23.92 4.43
CA GLN A 44 -19.06 25.22 4.99
C GLN A 44 -19.51 26.21 3.91
N THR A 45 -19.00 26.07 2.68
CA THR A 45 -19.34 26.90 1.51
C THR A 45 -19.56 26.01 0.29
N PRO A 46 -20.68 25.25 0.22
CA PRO A 46 -20.94 24.34 -0.88
C PRO A 46 -20.95 25.08 -2.22
N GLY A 47 -20.20 24.55 -3.21
CA GLY A 47 -20.11 25.12 -4.55
C GLY A 47 -18.90 26.05 -4.80
N GLU A 48 -18.26 26.56 -3.75
CA GLU A 48 -17.06 27.41 -3.87
C GLU A 48 -15.75 26.60 -3.89
N PHE A 49 -14.80 27.01 -4.73
CA PHE A 49 -13.44 26.46 -4.68
C PHE A 49 -12.67 27.06 -3.51
N VAL A 50 -12.29 26.19 -2.57
CA VAL A 50 -11.55 26.53 -1.36
C VAL A 50 -10.06 26.19 -1.57
N SER A 51 -9.16 27.11 -1.27
CA SER A 51 -7.71 26.86 -1.38
C SER A 51 -7.19 25.95 -0.27
N SER A 52 -6.03 25.30 -0.46
CA SER A 52 -5.41 24.46 0.58
C SER A 52 -5.16 25.20 1.90
N VAL A 53 -4.78 26.48 1.81
CA VAL A 53 -4.53 27.34 2.98
C VAL A 53 -5.84 27.59 3.74
N GLU A 54 -6.90 27.90 3.02
CA GLU A 54 -8.21 28.17 3.60
C GLU A 54 -8.83 26.89 4.20
N MET A 55 -8.69 25.73 3.55
CA MET A 55 -9.09 24.44 4.14
C MET A 55 -8.41 24.22 5.50
N CYS A 56 -7.09 24.41 5.57
CA CYS A 56 -6.34 24.27 6.81
C CYS A 56 -6.81 25.24 7.89
N ARG A 57 -7.07 26.51 7.52
CA ARG A 57 -7.59 27.53 8.44
C ARG A 57 -8.93 27.12 9.02
N ARG A 58 -9.88 26.71 8.18
CA ARG A 58 -11.22 26.25 8.60
C ARG A 58 -11.14 25.06 9.55
N ILE A 59 -10.28 24.08 9.27
CA ILE A 59 -10.06 22.91 10.16
C ILE A 59 -9.44 23.33 11.50
N ASP A 60 -8.44 24.23 11.48
CA ASP A 60 -7.80 24.72 12.70
C ASP A 60 -8.78 25.51 13.58
N GLU A 61 -9.64 26.33 12.98
CA GLU A 61 -10.67 27.11 13.70
C GLU A 61 -11.79 26.25 14.26
N ALA A 62 -12.18 25.20 13.53
CA ALA A 62 -13.20 24.25 13.96
C ALA A 62 -12.81 23.51 15.27
N GLN A 63 -11.53 23.44 15.60
CA GLN A 63 -11.03 22.83 16.85
C GLN A 63 -11.13 23.77 18.06
N GLY A 64 -11.44 25.05 17.87
CA GLY A 64 -11.49 26.05 18.94
C GLY A 64 -10.11 26.39 19.50
N LYS A 65 -10.05 26.77 20.79
CA LYS A 65 -8.80 27.24 21.44
C LYS A 65 -7.77 26.12 21.64
N ASN A 66 -8.24 24.89 21.89
CA ASN A 66 -7.40 23.75 22.24
C ASN A 66 -7.08 22.90 21.01
N VAL A 67 -6.41 23.50 20.02
CA VAL A 67 -6.07 22.83 18.75
C VAL A 67 -5.35 21.50 19.02
N GLY A 68 -5.93 20.40 18.54
CA GLY A 68 -5.36 19.06 18.65
C GLY A 68 -4.28 18.80 17.61
N TRP A 69 -4.49 19.32 16.40
CA TRP A 69 -3.53 19.30 15.30
C TRP A 69 -3.63 20.59 14.49
N ARG A 70 -2.50 21.25 14.24
CA ARG A 70 -2.49 22.53 13.51
C ARG A 70 -2.08 22.34 12.05
N PHE A 71 -3.04 22.09 11.17
CA PHE A 71 -2.80 21.83 9.75
C PHE A 71 -2.10 23.01 9.06
N SER A 72 -2.47 24.24 9.43
CA SER A 72 -1.86 25.46 8.87
C SER A 72 -0.37 25.63 9.21
N LYS A 73 0.20 24.84 10.10
CA LYS A 73 1.64 24.86 10.41
C LYS A 73 2.34 23.55 10.12
N GLU A 74 1.68 22.44 10.43
CA GLU A 74 2.33 21.13 10.50
C GLU A 74 2.01 20.25 9.28
N SER A 75 0.97 20.58 8.51
CA SER A 75 0.47 19.69 7.44
C SER A 75 -0.34 20.44 6.37
N ARG A 76 0.17 21.58 5.89
CA ARG A 76 -0.56 22.51 5.00
C ARG A 76 -1.11 21.90 3.71
N THR A 77 -0.48 20.82 3.26
CA THR A 77 -0.79 20.14 2.00
C THR A 77 -1.74 18.97 2.16
N VAL A 78 -1.89 18.44 3.39
CA VAL A 78 -2.61 17.18 3.63
C VAL A 78 -4.10 17.24 3.26
N PRO A 79 -4.87 18.28 3.64
CA PRO A 79 -6.28 18.36 3.25
C PRO A 79 -6.46 18.36 1.73
N TYR A 80 -5.68 19.18 1.03
CA TYR A 80 -5.72 19.24 -0.44
C TYR A 80 -5.25 17.92 -1.08
N ALA A 81 -4.29 17.21 -0.47
CA ALA A 81 -3.87 15.88 -0.91
C ALA A 81 -5.03 14.86 -0.86
N TYR A 82 -5.86 14.91 0.19
CA TYR A 82 -7.06 14.07 0.26
C TYR A 82 -8.03 14.39 -0.88
N CYS A 83 -8.25 15.68 -1.17
CA CYS A 83 -9.07 16.11 -2.28
C CYS A 83 -8.58 15.55 -3.62
N GLN A 84 -7.28 15.71 -3.89
CA GLN A 84 -6.67 15.33 -5.16
C GLN A 84 -6.58 13.82 -5.36
N THR A 85 -6.24 13.06 -4.30
CA THR A 85 -5.87 11.65 -4.41
C THR A 85 -7.00 10.69 -4.07
N LEU A 86 -7.95 11.10 -3.25
CA LEU A 86 -9.03 10.24 -2.75
C LEU A 86 -10.40 10.75 -3.16
N PHE A 87 -10.77 11.97 -2.73
CA PHE A 87 -12.14 12.45 -2.83
C PHE A 87 -12.58 12.70 -4.28
N ARG A 88 -11.70 13.24 -5.13
CA ARG A 88 -11.99 13.45 -6.56
C ARG A 88 -12.30 12.13 -7.26
N ASN A 89 -11.55 11.08 -6.95
CA ASN A 89 -11.74 9.75 -7.55
C ASN A 89 -13.05 9.08 -7.10
N LEU A 90 -13.63 9.53 -5.99
CA LEU A 90 -14.94 9.11 -5.49
C LEU A 90 -16.08 10.02 -5.96
N GLY A 91 -15.77 11.10 -6.69
CA GLY A 91 -16.74 12.12 -7.09
C GLY A 91 -17.28 12.97 -5.94
N LEU A 92 -16.60 13.01 -4.79
CA LEU A 92 -17.03 13.78 -3.61
C LEU A 92 -16.58 15.24 -3.66
N VAL A 93 -15.54 15.54 -4.44
CA VAL A 93 -15.03 16.88 -4.66
C VAL A 93 -14.60 17.06 -6.11
N GLU A 94 -14.57 18.32 -6.54
CA GLU A 94 -13.96 18.74 -7.80
C GLU A 94 -12.72 19.59 -7.52
N ILE A 95 -11.74 19.55 -8.43
CA ILE A 95 -10.50 20.32 -8.35
C ILE A 95 -10.55 21.42 -9.40
N GLY A 96 -10.16 22.63 -9.00
CA GLY A 96 -10.15 23.80 -9.88
C GLY A 96 -9.26 24.89 -9.33
N GLU A 97 -9.58 26.13 -9.70
CA GLU A 97 -8.84 27.32 -9.33
C GLU A 97 -9.70 28.29 -8.52
N THR A 98 -9.05 29.07 -7.67
CA THR A 98 -9.68 30.10 -6.83
C THR A 98 -8.71 31.27 -6.63
N GLU A 99 -9.20 32.44 -6.25
CA GLU A 99 -8.34 33.60 -6.02
C GLU A 99 -7.52 33.45 -4.73
N GLY A 100 -6.21 33.63 -4.84
CA GLY A 100 -5.28 33.74 -3.72
C GLY A 100 -4.64 35.14 -3.64
N GLN A 101 -3.88 35.38 -2.58
CA GLN A 101 -3.23 36.68 -2.34
C GLN A 101 -2.25 37.13 -3.44
N LYS A 102 -1.72 36.19 -4.24
CA LYS A 102 -0.75 36.45 -5.32
C LYS A 102 -1.24 35.94 -6.69
N GLY A 103 -2.56 35.89 -6.89
CA GLY A 103 -3.19 35.39 -8.11
C GLY A 103 -3.90 34.06 -7.93
N SER A 104 -4.19 33.37 -9.05
CA SER A 104 -4.94 32.11 -9.05
C SER A 104 -4.16 31.00 -8.31
N VAL A 105 -4.86 30.30 -7.41
CA VAL A 105 -4.32 29.15 -6.67
C VAL A 105 -5.24 27.94 -6.83
N ARG A 106 -4.66 26.74 -6.77
CA ARG A 106 -5.43 25.50 -6.82
C ARG A 106 -6.35 25.37 -5.60
N GLY A 107 -7.58 24.94 -5.85
CA GLY A 107 -8.60 24.73 -4.83
C GLY A 107 -9.42 23.47 -5.10
N ALA A 108 -10.25 23.12 -4.11
CA ALA A 108 -11.23 22.06 -4.23
C ALA A 108 -12.60 22.56 -3.78
N ARG A 109 -13.67 22.03 -4.38
CA ARG A 109 -15.05 22.27 -3.93
C ARG A 109 -15.76 20.95 -3.68
N ILE A 110 -16.62 20.89 -2.68
CA ILE A 110 -17.43 19.70 -2.41
C ILE A 110 -18.56 19.57 -3.45
N THR A 111 -18.84 18.35 -3.90
CA THR A 111 -19.98 18.05 -4.78
C THR A 111 -21.26 17.83 -3.97
N PRO A 112 -22.46 17.86 -4.58
CA PRO A 112 -23.69 17.48 -3.88
C PRO A 112 -23.60 16.08 -3.25
N SER A 113 -23.06 15.11 -3.99
CA SER A 113 -22.82 13.75 -3.46
C SER A 113 -21.86 13.74 -2.26
N GLY A 114 -20.80 14.55 -2.32
CA GLY A 114 -19.89 14.77 -1.19
C GLY A 114 -20.63 15.27 0.03
N SER A 115 -21.37 16.37 -0.13
CA SER A 115 -22.13 17.06 0.93
C SER A 115 -23.19 16.16 1.57
N GLU A 116 -23.80 15.28 0.77
CA GLU A 116 -24.80 14.31 1.22
C GLU A 116 -24.19 13.19 2.07
N ILE A 117 -23.08 12.58 1.63
CA ILE A 117 -22.59 11.31 2.22
C ILE A 117 -21.60 11.48 3.37
N TRP A 118 -20.77 12.54 3.36
CA TRP A 118 -19.74 12.71 4.40
C TRP A 118 -20.31 12.76 5.83
N PRO A 119 -21.48 13.41 6.09
CA PRO A 119 -22.02 13.46 7.44
C PRO A 119 -22.49 12.08 7.91
N SER A 120 -23.10 11.28 7.04
CA SER A 120 -23.53 9.93 7.38
C SER A 120 -22.34 9.04 7.74
N VAL A 121 -21.24 9.10 6.98
CA VAL A 121 -20.01 8.38 7.32
C VAL A 121 -19.46 8.84 8.67
N ALA A 122 -19.45 10.16 8.92
CA ALA A 122 -19.00 10.71 10.19
C ALA A 122 -19.84 10.22 11.37
N GLY A 123 -21.17 10.26 11.28
CA GLY A 123 -22.05 9.81 12.35
C GLY A 123 -22.13 8.30 12.51
N ALA A 124 -21.76 7.51 11.50
CA ALA A 124 -21.60 6.07 11.69
C ALA A 124 -20.30 5.72 12.43
N TYR A 125 -19.18 6.33 12.04
CA TYR A 125 -17.84 5.88 12.48
C TYR A 125 -17.29 6.63 13.69
N LEU A 126 -17.57 7.93 13.85
CA LEU A 126 -17.01 8.73 14.95
C LEU A 126 -17.62 8.40 16.32
N PRO A 127 -18.93 8.11 16.46
CA PRO A 127 -19.46 7.57 17.72
C PRO A 127 -18.77 6.26 18.10
N TRP A 128 -18.63 5.34 17.15
CA TRP A 128 -17.94 4.06 17.36
C TRP A 128 -16.50 4.26 17.89
N GLN A 129 -15.74 5.19 17.31
CA GLN A 129 -14.40 5.56 17.79
C GLN A 129 -14.41 6.12 19.22
N SER A 130 -15.48 6.83 19.59
CA SER A 130 -15.61 7.43 20.92
C SER A 130 -15.91 6.38 21.99
N GLU A 131 -16.70 5.37 21.62
CA GLU A 131 -17.04 4.22 22.43
C GLU A 131 -15.85 3.26 22.57
N ASN A 132 -14.93 3.26 21.59
CA ASN A 132 -13.74 2.40 21.55
C ASN A 132 -12.42 3.21 21.49
N PRO A 133 -12.08 4.02 22.52
CA PRO A 133 -10.93 4.94 22.49
C PRO A 133 -9.56 4.24 22.44
N GLN A 134 -9.49 2.95 22.76
CA GLN A 134 -8.29 2.14 22.83
C GLN A 134 -7.82 1.60 21.47
N ILE A 135 -8.63 1.79 20.42
CA ILE A 135 -8.28 1.54 19.03
C ILE A 135 -8.50 2.79 18.20
N VAL A 136 -7.73 2.96 17.12
CA VAL A 136 -7.98 4.04 16.16
C VAL A 136 -8.64 3.50 14.89
N LEU A 137 -9.59 4.24 14.31
CA LEU A 137 -10.32 3.87 13.10
C LEU A 137 -9.41 3.48 11.94
N SER A 138 -8.23 4.12 11.81
CA SER A 138 -7.27 3.77 10.76
C SER A 138 -6.72 2.35 10.90
N ASP A 139 -6.67 1.82 12.11
CA ASP A 139 -6.20 0.46 12.37
C ASP A 139 -7.29 -0.59 12.00
N VAL A 140 -8.57 -0.23 12.09
CA VAL A 140 -9.69 -1.06 11.62
C VAL A 140 -9.86 -0.97 10.11
N ILE A 141 -9.96 0.25 9.58
CA ILE A 141 -10.25 0.52 8.17
C ILE A 141 -9.03 0.20 7.29
N GLY A 142 -7.81 0.45 7.76
CA GLY A 142 -6.59 0.20 6.99
C GLY A 142 -6.29 1.23 5.90
N ASN A 143 -5.70 0.79 4.80
CA ASN A 143 -5.17 1.66 3.75
C ASN A 143 -6.26 2.15 2.80
N SER A 144 -6.55 3.45 2.83
CA SER A 144 -7.60 4.04 2.00
C SER A 144 -7.28 4.11 0.51
N GLN A 145 -6.01 4.16 0.09
CA GLN A 145 -5.68 4.03 -1.33
C GLN A 145 -5.95 2.61 -1.84
N GLN A 146 -5.78 1.61 -0.98
CA GLN A 146 -6.16 0.25 -1.31
C GLN A 146 -7.69 0.17 -1.45
N ALA A 147 -8.44 0.65 -0.45
CA ALA A 147 -9.90 0.65 -0.48
C ALA A 147 -10.45 1.34 -1.73
N LEU A 148 -9.90 2.50 -2.11
CA LEU A 148 -10.26 3.21 -3.33
C LEU A 148 -10.02 2.36 -4.60
N LYS A 149 -8.90 1.63 -4.67
CA LYS A 149 -8.55 0.80 -5.84
C LYS A 149 -9.36 -0.48 -5.92
N THR A 150 -9.69 -1.09 -4.79
CA THR A 150 -10.36 -2.40 -4.73
C THR A 150 -11.86 -2.30 -4.45
N GLY A 151 -12.38 -1.09 -4.20
CA GLY A 151 -13.77 -0.83 -3.80
C GLY A 151 -14.06 -1.07 -2.32
N VAL A 152 -13.17 -1.75 -1.60
CA VAL A 152 -13.40 -2.19 -0.21
C VAL A 152 -12.07 -2.39 0.51
N SER A 153 -12.06 -2.16 1.82
CA SER A 153 -10.89 -2.42 2.66
C SER A 153 -10.57 -3.90 2.78
N THR A 154 -9.29 -4.27 2.67
CA THR A 154 -8.85 -5.65 2.94
C THR A 154 -9.00 -6.03 4.41
N ARG A 155 -8.77 -5.11 5.35
CA ARG A 155 -8.91 -5.42 6.79
C ARG A 155 -10.36 -5.72 7.14
N ILE A 156 -11.29 -4.88 6.67
CA ILE A 156 -12.73 -5.06 6.91
C ILE A 156 -13.21 -6.38 6.32
N ARG A 157 -12.82 -6.71 5.08
CA ARG A 157 -13.17 -8.01 4.49
C ARG A 157 -12.63 -9.21 5.28
N ILE A 158 -11.45 -9.10 5.89
CA ILE A 158 -10.92 -10.15 6.78
C ILE A 158 -11.80 -10.26 8.02
N PHE A 159 -12.20 -9.13 8.63
CA PHE A 159 -13.10 -9.14 9.79
C PHE A 159 -14.47 -9.73 9.44
N GLU A 160 -15.09 -9.30 8.34
CA GLU A 160 -16.35 -9.86 7.83
C GLU A 160 -16.25 -11.37 7.61
N LEU A 161 -15.16 -11.85 7.00
CA LEU A 161 -14.92 -13.28 6.81
C LEU A 161 -14.85 -14.01 8.13
N LEU A 162 -14.09 -13.50 9.10
CA LEU A 162 -13.89 -14.16 10.39
C LEU A 162 -15.15 -14.14 11.25
N LEU A 163 -15.91 -13.05 11.26
CA LEU A 163 -17.20 -12.94 11.97
C LEU A 163 -18.24 -13.92 11.41
N ASN A 164 -18.23 -14.16 10.10
CA ASN A 164 -19.17 -15.06 9.44
C ASN A 164 -18.63 -16.50 9.32
N HIS A 165 -17.40 -16.79 9.77
CA HIS A 165 -16.85 -18.13 9.72
C HIS A 165 -17.44 -18.99 10.86
N PRO A 166 -17.86 -20.25 10.62
CA PRO A 166 -18.51 -21.09 11.63
C PRO A 166 -17.77 -21.20 12.97
N ASP A 167 -16.44 -21.35 12.91
CA ASP A 167 -15.58 -21.47 14.09
C ASP A 167 -15.00 -20.13 14.58
N GLY A 168 -15.35 -19.00 13.93
CA GLY A 168 -14.74 -17.69 14.17
C GLY A 168 -13.24 -17.63 13.86
N THR A 169 -12.72 -18.62 13.14
CA THR A 169 -11.30 -18.79 12.83
C THR A 169 -11.10 -19.21 11.38
N ALA A 170 -10.11 -18.66 10.67
CA ALA A 170 -9.78 -19.07 9.30
C ALA A 170 -8.27 -19.21 9.08
N ALA A 171 -7.85 -20.15 8.25
CA ALA A 171 -6.46 -20.27 7.82
C ALA A 171 -6.11 -19.18 6.78
N SER A 172 -4.84 -18.75 6.71
CA SER A 172 -4.42 -17.75 5.70
C SER A 172 -4.72 -18.18 4.25
N THR A 173 -4.75 -19.49 3.96
CA THR A 173 -5.10 -20.00 2.63
C THR A 173 -6.60 -19.93 2.32
N GLU A 174 -7.45 -19.93 3.34
CA GLU A 174 -8.90 -19.75 3.21
C GLU A 174 -9.21 -18.27 3.01
N ILE A 175 -8.60 -17.39 3.79
CA ILE A 175 -8.66 -15.93 3.60
C ILE A 175 -8.23 -15.56 2.18
N LYS A 176 -7.09 -16.08 1.72
CA LYS A 176 -6.60 -15.88 0.36
C LYS A 176 -7.64 -16.26 -0.69
N ARG A 177 -8.23 -17.46 -0.57
CA ARG A 177 -9.20 -18.01 -1.53
C ARG A 177 -10.50 -17.20 -1.54
N ALA A 178 -11.02 -16.84 -0.37
CA ALA A 178 -12.24 -16.06 -0.26
C ALA A 178 -12.06 -14.62 -0.78
N MET A 179 -10.85 -14.08 -0.71
CA MET A 179 -10.59 -12.68 -1.05
C MET A 179 -9.99 -12.43 -2.43
N ASP A 180 -9.54 -13.49 -3.12
CA ASP A 180 -8.77 -13.47 -4.37
C ASP A 180 -7.52 -12.56 -4.29
N LEU A 181 -6.75 -12.71 -3.21
CA LEU A 181 -5.54 -11.92 -2.95
C LEU A 181 -4.25 -12.72 -3.10
N SER A 182 -3.13 -12.02 -3.28
CA SER A 182 -1.80 -12.65 -3.25
C SER A 182 -1.46 -13.15 -1.83
N VAL A 183 -0.65 -14.22 -1.74
CA VAL A 183 -0.16 -14.74 -0.46
C VAL A 183 0.58 -13.67 0.32
N GLY A 184 1.43 -12.87 -0.36
CA GLY A 184 2.17 -11.79 0.27
C GLY A 184 1.27 -10.70 0.86
N THR A 185 0.19 -10.34 0.16
CA THR A 185 -0.78 -9.35 0.64
C THR A 185 -1.50 -9.84 1.89
N VAL A 186 -2.00 -11.09 1.88
CA VAL A 186 -2.69 -11.67 3.04
C VAL A 186 -1.73 -11.74 4.22
N SER A 187 -0.54 -12.32 4.05
CA SER A 187 0.45 -12.44 5.11
C SER A 187 0.86 -11.10 5.70
N SER A 188 1.03 -10.07 4.86
CA SER A 188 1.38 -8.72 5.32
C SER A 188 0.27 -8.12 6.18
N VAL A 189 -0.99 -8.15 5.70
CA VAL A 189 -2.13 -7.55 6.42
C VAL A 189 -2.41 -8.30 7.71
N THR A 190 -2.44 -9.63 7.69
CA THR A 190 -2.74 -10.42 8.89
C THR A 190 -1.63 -10.29 9.93
N SER A 191 -0.36 -10.26 9.51
CA SER A 191 0.76 -10.05 10.46
C SER A 191 0.71 -8.65 11.09
N GLU A 192 0.34 -7.63 10.32
CA GLU A 192 0.17 -6.29 10.86
C GLU A 192 -0.98 -6.22 11.87
N LEU A 193 -2.12 -6.84 11.56
CA LEU A 193 -3.27 -6.93 12.45
C LEU A 193 -2.95 -7.70 13.75
N CYS A 194 -2.18 -8.79 13.67
CA CYS A 194 -1.70 -9.50 14.87
C CYS A 194 -0.76 -8.63 15.71
N ARG A 195 0.17 -7.90 15.06
CA ARG A 195 1.11 -7.02 15.75
C ARG A 195 0.43 -5.89 16.53
N ILE A 196 -0.69 -5.37 16.02
CA ILE A 196 -1.49 -4.34 16.70
C ILE A 196 -2.58 -4.94 17.61
N GLY A 197 -2.63 -6.26 17.76
CA GLY A 197 -3.52 -6.96 18.68
C GLY A 197 -4.98 -7.09 18.23
N LEU A 198 -5.29 -6.84 16.96
CA LEU A 198 -6.65 -6.98 16.43
C LEU A 198 -7.00 -8.39 15.98
N LEU A 199 -5.99 -9.16 15.58
CA LEU A 199 -6.12 -10.58 15.29
C LEU A 199 -5.23 -11.39 16.22
N ASP A 200 -5.66 -12.61 16.51
CA ASP A 200 -4.90 -13.61 17.24
C ASP A 200 -4.63 -14.84 16.38
N TYR A 201 -3.54 -15.51 16.73
CA TYR A 201 -3.23 -16.84 16.22
C TYR A 201 -3.87 -17.91 17.11
N LYS A 202 -4.95 -18.52 16.65
CA LYS A 202 -5.47 -19.77 17.22
C LYS A 202 -4.78 -20.95 16.53
N SER A 203 -3.63 -21.34 17.08
CA SER A 203 -3.04 -22.63 16.78
C SER A 203 -3.56 -23.65 17.79
N LYS A 204 -3.86 -24.89 17.37
CA LYS A 204 -4.23 -25.97 18.30
C LYS A 204 -3.16 -26.25 19.37
N HIS A 205 -1.93 -25.81 19.11
CA HIS A 205 -0.79 -25.77 20.03
C HIS A 205 -0.19 -24.36 20.01
N LYS A 206 0.08 -23.75 21.16
CA LYS A 206 0.67 -22.39 21.19
C LYS A 206 1.96 -22.36 20.35
N PRO A 207 2.34 -21.24 19.70
CA PRO A 207 3.59 -21.19 18.93
C PRO A 207 4.83 -21.65 19.71
N GLN A 208 4.85 -21.41 21.02
CA GLN A 208 5.89 -21.86 21.95
C GLN A 208 5.88 -23.38 22.18
N GLU A 209 4.77 -24.07 21.94
CA GLU A 209 4.68 -25.53 22.05
C GLU A 209 5.17 -26.25 20.77
N ARG A 210 5.55 -25.50 19.74
CA ARG A 210 6.10 -26.05 18.49
C ARG A 210 7.52 -26.55 18.68
N LEU A 211 7.93 -27.47 17.81
CA LEU A 211 9.26 -28.08 17.82
C LEU A 211 10.15 -27.41 16.78
N PHE A 212 11.39 -27.12 17.17
CA PHE A 212 12.40 -26.49 16.35
C PHE A 212 13.63 -27.37 16.30
N LYS A 213 14.23 -27.49 15.11
CA LYS A 213 15.44 -28.23 14.85
C LYS A 213 16.53 -27.29 14.37
N LEU A 214 17.73 -27.45 14.90
CA LEU A 214 18.92 -26.78 14.36
C LEU A 214 19.40 -27.52 13.11
N SER A 215 19.72 -26.77 12.05
CA SER A 215 20.36 -27.37 10.88
C SER A 215 21.79 -27.80 11.21
N ASP A 216 22.36 -28.70 10.42
CA ASP A 216 23.70 -29.26 10.67
C ASP A 216 24.84 -28.27 10.36
N SER A 217 24.54 -27.09 9.81
CA SER A 217 25.53 -26.05 9.49
C SER A 217 25.66 -25.04 10.64
N THR A 218 26.65 -25.25 11.52
CA THR A 218 26.94 -24.32 12.64
C THR A 218 27.84 -23.13 12.24
N GLU A 219 28.58 -23.22 11.12
CA GLU A 219 29.55 -22.21 10.67
C GLU A 219 28.96 -20.83 10.37
N MET A 220 27.67 -20.73 10.02
CA MET A 220 27.04 -19.44 9.74
C MET A 220 26.63 -18.65 10.99
N THR A 221 26.57 -19.30 12.16
CA THR A 221 25.86 -18.79 13.35
C THR A 221 26.49 -17.54 13.94
N GLU A 222 27.82 -17.56 14.16
CA GLU A 222 28.55 -16.45 14.80
C GLU A 222 28.37 -15.14 14.03
N ARG A 223 28.34 -15.20 12.70
CA ARG A 223 28.20 -14.01 11.83
C ARG A 223 26.84 -13.32 11.94
N TYR A 224 25.79 -14.03 12.34
CA TYR A 224 24.44 -13.48 12.44
C TYR A 224 24.08 -13.09 13.87
N LEU A 225 24.61 -13.78 14.89
CA LEU A 225 24.39 -13.45 16.30
C LEU A 225 24.80 -11.99 16.60
N ASP A 226 25.91 -11.52 16.04
CA ASP A 226 26.41 -10.15 16.21
C ASP A 226 25.48 -9.06 15.65
N ARG A 227 24.51 -9.43 14.81
CA ARG A 227 23.56 -8.51 14.15
C ARG A 227 22.14 -8.62 14.71
N MET A 228 21.90 -9.52 15.66
CA MET A 228 20.60 -9.70 16.29
C MET A 228 20.42 -8.68 17.42
N SER A 229 19.15 -8.37 17.71
CA SER A 229 18.77 -7.78 18.99
C SER A 229 19.14 -8.72 20.14
N ASP A 230 19.36 -8.19 21.35
CA ASP A 230 19.66 -9.01 22.52
C ASP A 230 18.57 -10.06 22.78
N GLU A 231 17.31 -9.70 22.54
CA GLU A 231 16.15 -10.59 22.68
C GLU A 231 16.13 -11.71 21.65
N GLY A 232 16.49 -11.44 20.39
CA GLY A 232 16.60 -12.48 19.37
C GLY A 232 17.82 -13.37 19.60
N ARG A 233 18.96 -12.76 19.98
CA ARG A 233 20.24 -13.44 20.23
C ARG A 233 20.12 -14.44 21.36
N VAL A 234 19.53 -14.05 22.50
CA VAL A 234 19.40 -14.94 23.67
C VAL A 234 18.57 -16.20 23.35
N ALA A 235 17.54 -16.09 22.50
CA ALA A 235 16.72 -17.22 22.09
C ALA A 235 17.51 -18.20 21.20
N VAL A 236 18.31 -17.69 20.26
CA VAL A 236 19.15 -18.52 19.39
C VAL A 236 20.28 -19.17 20.19
N GLU A 237 20.91 -18.43 21.12
CA GLU A 237 21.92 -18.98 22.03
C GLU A 237 21.36 -20.05 22.98
N ALA A 238 20.13 -19.89 23.46
CA ALA A 238 19.44 -20.89 24.26
C ALA A 238 19.27 -22.20 23.46
N LEU A 239 18.85 -22.10 22.19
CA LEU A 239 18.70 -23.27 21.31
C LEU A 239 20.04 -23.95 21.00
N LEU A 240 21.09 -23.17 20.72
CA LEU A 240 22.47 -23.68 20.57
C LEU A 240 22.94 -24.44 21.81
N SER A 241 22.69 -23.87 22.99
CA SER A 241 23.06 -24.47 24.27
C SER A 241 22.31 -25.78 24.51
N ALA A 242 21.05 -25.87 24.07
CA ALA A 242 20.26 -27.10 24.19
C ALA A 242 20.88 -28.26 23.38
N ARG A 243 21.36 -27.98 22.16
CA ARG A 243 22.04 -28.99 21.33
C ARG A 243 23.40 -29.38 21.91
N GLN A 244 24.21 -28.41 22.33
CA GLN A 244 25.56 -28.66 22.86
C GLN A 244 25.55 -29.40 24.20
N ASN A 245 24.67 -29.02 25.12
CA ASN A 245 24.70 -29.52 26.49
C ASN A 245 23.78 -30.72 26.73
N SER A 246 22.68 -30.85 25.97
CA SER A 246 21.67 -31.89 26.19
C SER A 246 21.54 -32.88 25.04
N GLY A 247 22.25 -32.68 23.92
CA GLY A 247 22.14 -33.52 22.72
C GLY A 247 20.76 -33.45 22.07
N LEU A 248 19.95 -32.45 22.41
CA LEU A 248 18.61 -32.26 21.86
C LEU A 248 18.72 -31.60 20.49
N ASP A 249 18.59 -32.38 19.42
CA ASP A 249 18.50 -31.85 18.05
C ASP A 249 17.14 -31.20 17.76
N ILE A 250 16.11 -31.53 18.54
CA ILE A 250 14.76 -30.97 18.44
C ILE A 250 14.35 -30.42 19.81
N VAL A 251 13.98 -29.15 19.86
CA VAL A 251 13.66 -28.42 21.09
C VAL A 251 12.31 -27.74 20.95
N ASN A 252 11.48 -27.81 21.99
CA ASN A 252 10.22 -27.08 21.99
C ASN A 252 10.46 -25.58 22.30
N GLY A 253 9.60 -24.69 21.80
CA GLY A 253 9.74 -23.25 22.03
C GLY A 253 9.61 -22.78 23.49
N LEU A 254 8.90 -23.51 24.36
CA LEU A 254 8.81 -23.22 25.79
C LEU A 254 10.17 -23.41 26.46
N THR A 255 10.87 -24.49 26.13
CA THR A 255 12.22 -24.78 26.59
C THR A 255 13.20 -23.72 26.09
N ILE A 256 13.06 -23.23 24.85
CA ILE A 256 13.86 -22.09 24.36
C ILE A 256 13.63 -20.85 25.25
N LEU A 257 12.37 -20.54 25.57
CA LEU A 257 12.04 -19.37 26.40
C LEU A 257 12.48 -19.52 27.86
N GLU A 258 12.38 -20.72 28.43
CA GLU A 258 12.87 -21.03 29.78
C GLU A 258 14.39 -20.85 29.85
N MET A 259 15.12 -21.46 28.90
CA MET A 259 16.57 -21.34 28.83
C MET A 259 17.03 -19.90 28.54
N ALA A 260 16.31 -19.17 27.69
CA ALA A 260 16.58 -17.75 27.43
C ALA A 260 16.35 -16.89 28.68
N LYS A 261 15.30 -17.19 29.45
CA LYS A 261 15.00 -16.50 30.71
C LYS A 261 16.00 -16.82 31.81
N ASP A 262 16.48 -18.06 31.88
CA ASP A 262 17.55 -18.46 32.80
C ASP A 262 18.86 -17.74 32.48
N LYS A 263 19.15 -17.56 31.18
CA LYS A 263 20.34 -16.85 30.72
C LYS A 263 20.25 -15.34 30.94
N GLU A 264 19.12 -14.72 30.62
CA GLU A 264 18.90 -13.28 30.78
C GLU A 264 17.53 -12.98 31.42
N PRO A 265 17.43 -13.04 32.76
CA PRO A 265 16.15 -12.90 33.48
C PRO A 265 15.45 -11.55 33.30
N LYS A 266 16.18 -10.54 32.83
CA LYS A 266 15.70 -9.16 32.66
C LYS A 266 14.94 -8.96 31.34
N LEU A 267 15.08 -9.86 30.37
CA LEU A 267 14.47 -9.71 29.05
C LEU A 267 13.00 -10.13 29.06
N ASN A 268 12.17 -9.42 28.29
CA ASN A 268 10.75 -9.70 28.19
C ASN A 268 10.53 -10.95 27.32
N SER A 269 9.98 -12.03 27.88
CA SER A 269 9.78 -13.30 27.17
C SER A 269 8.91 -13.19 25.91
N LYS A 270 7.96 -12.25 25.86
CA LYS A 270 7.17 -11.99 24.65
C LYS A 270 8.03 -11.36 23.56
N LEU A 271 8.87 -10.39 23.90
CA LEU A 271 9.77 -9.74 22.94
C LEU A 271 10.86 -10.70 22.45
N VAL A 272 11.42 -11.52 23.34
CA VAL A 272 12.33 -12.64 22.99
C VAL A 272 11.67 -13.55 21.96
N TRP A 273 10.43 -13.95 22.20
CA TRP A 273 9.69 -14.81 21.29
C TRP A 273 9.41 -14.14 19.93
N ASP A 274 8.97 -12.88 19.94
CA ASP A 274 8.65 -12.15 18.72
C ASP A 274 9.90 -11.94 17.84
N GLN A 275 11.03 -11.59 18.45
CA GLN A 275 12.31 -11.41 17.74
C GLN A 275 12.85 -12.74 17.20
N PHE A 276 12.70 -13.84 17.95
CA PHE A 276 13.03 -15.18 17.49
C PHE A 276 12.22 -15.58 16.24
N LEU A 277 10.90 -15.37 16.26
CA LEU A 277 10.04 -15.67 15.12
C LEU A 277 10.29 -14.76 13.90
N ASP A 278 10.59 -13.48 14.13
CA ASP A 278 10.89 -12.53 13.06
C ASP A 278 12.19 -12.90 12.33
N TRP A 279 13.21 -13.30 13.10
CA TRP A 279 14.46 -13.77 12.54
C TRP A 279 14.27 -15.03 11.66
N MET A 280 13.51 -16.03 12.10
CA MET A 280 13.24 -17.23 11.29
C MET A 280 12.53 -16.92 9.96
N LYS A 281 11.78 -15.81 9.90
CA LYS A 281 11.05 -15.37 8.71
C LYS A 281 11.87 -14.47 7.78
N ASN A 282 13.12 -14.14 8.13
CA ASN A 282 13.93 -13.18 7.39
C ASN A 282 14.39 -13.75 6.03
N PRO A 283 13.92 -13.21 4.89
CA PRO A 283 14.21 -13.75 3.56
C PRO A 283 15.67 -13.58 3.11
N ARG A 284 16.49 -12.83 3.86
CA ARG A 284 17.93 -12.69 3.59
C ARG A 284 18.76 -13.87 4.11
N ILE A 285 18.14 -14.77 4.88
CA ILE A 285 18.77 -15.98 5.37
C ILE A 285 18.58 -17.07 4.30
N THR A 286 19.64 -17.36 3.56
CA THR A 286 19.60 -18.25 2.38
C THR A 286 19.54 -19.74 2.73
N GLN A 287 19.82 -20.11 3.99
CA GLN A 287 19.60 -21.44 4.55
C GLN A 287 19.05 -21.30 5.97
N PRO A 288 17.87 -21.87 6.29
CA PRO A 288 17.32 -21.78 7.64
C PRO A 288 18.24 -22.54 8.61
N PHE A 289 18.93 -21.78 9.47
CA PHE A 289 19.75 -22.35 10.53
C PHE A 289 18.89 -22.98 11.64
N ILE A 290 17.64 -22.52 11.78
CA ILE A 290 16.61 -23.11 12.64
C ILE A 290 15.41 -23.42 11.76
N GLU A 291 14.95 -24.66 11.81
CA GLU A 291 13.79 -25.15 11.08
C GLU A 291 12.66 -25.50 12.06
N GLU A 292 11.43 -25.08 11.75
CA GLU A 292 10.26 -25.61 12.45
C GLU A 292 10.02 -27.04 11.98
N VAL A 293 10.05 -28.02 12.89
CA VAL A 293 9.84 -29.43 12.56
C VAL A 293 8.37 -29.65 12.22
N THR A 294 8.10 -30.10 11.00
CA THR A 294 6.75 -30.45 10.54
C THR A 294 6.66 -31.97 10.38
N PHE A 295 5.77 -32.63 11.13
CA PHE A 295 5.56 -34.09 11.02
C PHE A 295 4.82 -34.45 9.71
N SER A 296 5.07 -35.66 9.18
CA SER A 296 4.57 -36.21 7.91
C SER A 296 3.05 -36.23 7.74
N ASP A 297 2.34 -36.14 8.86
CA ASP A 297 0.90 -36.05 8.92
C ASP A 297 0.55 -34.61 8.60
N ASN A 298 0.34 -34.34 7.30
CA ASN A 298 0.19 -33.04 6.65
C ASN A 298 -1.01 -32.16 7.13
N ARG A 299 -1.34 -32.20 8.41
CA ARG A 299 -1.89 -31.08 9.15
C ARG A 299 -0.71 -30.22 9.57
N SER A 300 -0.13 -29.48 8.62
CA SER A 300 0.64 -28.28 8.98
C SER A 300 -0.16 -27.58 10.09
N HIS A 301 0.51 -27.17 11.17
CA HIS A 301 -0.10 -26.41 12.24
C HIS A 301 -0.73 -25.17 11.61
N ARG A 302 -1.96 -25.30 11.11
CA ARG A 302 -2.67 -24.26 10.38
C ARG A 302 -2.90 -23.23 11.45
N THR A 303 -2.06 -22.22 11.42
CA THR A 303 -2.19 -21.08 12.28
C THR A 303 -3.49 -20.44 11.83
N LEU A 304 -4.56 -20.71 12.58
CA LEU A 304 -5.85 -20.10 12.31
C LEU A 304 -5.80 -18.69 12.87
N LEU A 305 -6.40 -17.78 12.14
CA LEU A 305 -6.56 -16.40 12.57
C LEU A 305 -7.96 -16.24 13.13
N SER A 306 -8.11 -15.55 14.25
CA SER A 306 -9.39 -15.06 14.75
C SER A 306 -9.28 -13.58 15.08
N ILE A 307 -10.41 -12.90 15.14
CA ILE A 307 -10.47 -11.61 15.85
C ILE A 307 -10.15 -11.90 17.32
N ALA A 308 -9.26 -11.10 17.90
CA ALA A 308 -8.91 -11.20 19.32
C ALA A 308 -10.18 -11.04 20.17
N ASP A 309 -10.29 -11.79 21.26
CA ASP A 309 -11.56 -12.00 21.96
C ASP A 309 -12.15 -10.67 22.48
N GLU A 310 -11.31 -9.75 22.97
CA GLU A 310 -11.71 -8.40 23.41
C GLU A 310 -12.22 -7.49 22.28
N TRP A 311 -11.90 -7.82 21.02
CA TRP A 311 -12.21 -7.02 19.85
C TRP A 311 -13.37 -7.58 19.01
N LYS A 312 -13.89 -8.76 19.33
CA LYS A 312 -14.99 -9.38 18.58
C LYS A 312 -16.23 -8.49 18.54
N GLU A 313 -16.72 -8.08 19.70
CA GLU A 313 -17.92 -7.23 19.81
C GLU A 313 -17.71 -5.84 19.19
N PRO A 314 -16.63 -5.09 19.51
CA PRO A 314 -16.37 -3.81 18.85
C PRO A 314 -16.28 -3.89 17.32
N ILE A 315 -15.61 -4.92 16.79
CA ILE A 315 -15.46 -5.09 15.34
C ILE A 315 -16.78 -5.53 14.69
N ALA A 316 -17.58 -6.36 15.36
CA ALA A 316 -18.91 -6.72 14.90
C ALA A 316 -19.82 -5.49 14.81
N ASP A 317 -19.86 -4.65 15.85
CA ASP A 317 -20.62 -3.39 15.85
C ASP A 317 -20.13 -2.43 14.74
N PHE A 318 -18.81 -2.32 14.52
CA PHE A 318 -18.27 -1.53 13.41
C PHE A 318 -18.79 -2.02 12.05
N VAL A 319 -18.72 -3.33 11.81
CA VAL A 319 -19.18 -3.95 10.56
C VAL A 319 -20.69 -3.76 10.41
N GLU A 320 -21.47 -3.88 11.49
CA GLU A 320 -22.91 -3.65 11.47
C GLU A 320 -23.26 -2.20 11.10
N ARG A 321 -22.63 -1.21 11.75
CA ARG A 321 -22.83 0.22 11.43
C ARG A 321 -22.46 0.53 9.99
N ARG A 322 -21.37 -0.07 9.50
CA ARG A 322 -20.94 0.04 8.10
C ARG A 322 -21.96 -0.56 7.14
N ASN A 323 -22.53 -1.72 7.45
CA ASN A 323 -23.57 -2.36 6.64
C ASN A 323 -24.85 -1.53 6.62
N LYS A 324 -25.32 -1.08 7.79
CA LYS A 324 -26.47 -0.16 7.90
C LYS A 324 -26.25 1.13 7.12
N LEU A 325 -25.05 1.71 7.19
CA LEU A 325 -24.71 2.89 6.38
C LEU A 325 -24.94 2.63 4.87
N ALA A 326 -24.60 1.44 4.38
CA ALA A 326 -24.78 1.08 2.98
C ALA A 326 -26.24 0.72 2.61
N THR A 327 -26.97 0.03 3.50
CA THR A 327 -28.25 -0.60 3.16
C THR A 327 -29.49 0.08 3.75
N ASP A 328 -29.34 0.91 4.78
CA ASP A 328 -30.44 1.50 5.55
C ASP A 328 -30.47 3.03 5.39
N PRO A 329 -31.45 3.59 4.63
CA PRO A 329 -31.60 5.03 4.45
C PRO A 329 -31.93 5.81 5.73
N ASP A 330 -32.70 5.23 6.65
CA ASP A 330 -33.10 5.90 7.90
C ASP A 330 -31.89 6.01 8.82
N PHE A 331 -31.12 4.92 8.94
CA PHE A 331 -29.83 4.96 9.64
C PHE A 331 -28.89 6.01 9.04
N ARG A 332 -28.82 6.15 7.72
CA ARG A 332 -27.99 7.19 7.06
C ARG A 332 -28.42 8.60 7.42
N LEU A 333 -29.73 8.85 7.54
CA LEU A 333 -30.28 10.16 7.91
C LEU A 333 -29.95 10.52 9.37
N ASP A 334 -30.14 9.56 10.27
CA ASP A 334 -29.80 9.72 11.69
C ASP A 334 -28.28 9.93 11.86
N ALA A 335 -27.49 9.09 11.19
CA ALA A 335 -26.04 9.23 11.17
C ALA A 335 -25.61 10.59 10.59
N ALA A 336 -26.28 11.10 9.56
CA ALA A 336 -25.94 12.43 9.01
C ALA A 336 -26.12 13.53 10.06
N THR A 337 -27.22 13.49 10.80
CA THR A 337 -27.52 14.43 11.90
C THR A 337 -26.45 14.37 12.99
N ILE A 338 -26.11 13.15 13.42
CA ILE A 338 -25.07 12.92 14.43
C ILE A 338 -23.70 13.41 13.91
N GLY A 339 -23.35 13.11 12.66
CA GLY A 339 -22.09 13.48 12.05
C GLY A 339 -21.87 14.99 11.99
N ARG A 340 -22.89 15.77 11.58
CA ARG A 340 -22.81 17.24 11.59
C ARG A 340 -22.65 17.79 13.01
N SER A 341 -23.37 17.23 13.98
CA SER A 341 -23.28 17.62 15.39
C SER A 341 -21.88 17.36 15.97
N ILE A 342 -21.36 16.15 15.76
CA ILE A 342 -20.02 15.74 16.23
C ILE A 342 -18.92 16.59 15.61
N MET A 343 -18.98 16.85 14.30
CA MET A 343 -17.97 17.66 13.60
C MET A 343 -18.01 19.14 14.01
N SER A 344 -19.13 19.61 14.53
CA SER A 344 -19.26 20.97 15.09
C SER A 344 -18.77 21.06 16.54
N ASN A 345 -18.54 19.94 17.21
CA ASN A 345 -18.02 19.90 18.57
C ASN A 345 -16.50 20.12 18.60
N LYS A 346 -16.10 21.34 18.94
CA LYS A 346 -14.69 21.79 18.98
C LYS A 346 -13.79 20.89 19.82
N ASN A 347 -14.25 20.52 21.02
CA ASN A 347 -13.47 19.70 21.95
C ASN A 347 -13.30 18.28 21.42
N TYR A 348 -14.36 17.72 20.83
CA TYR A 348 -14.30 16.41 20.20
C TYR A 348 -13.32 16.41 19.03
N LEU A 349 -13.48 17.36 18.10
CA LEU A 349 -12.64 17.45 16.91
C LEU A 349 -11.16 17.62 17.28
N ALA A 350 -10.85 18.50 18.24
CA ALA A 350 -9.50 18.66 18.77
C ALA A 350 -8.95 17.36 19.38
N LYS A 351 -9.71 16.69 20.26
CA LYS A 351 -9.27 15.44 20.89
C LYS A 351 -9.00 14.36 19.85
N SER A 352 -9.91 14.17 18.91
CA SER A 352 -9.83 13.13 17.88
C SER A 352 -8.70 13.37 16.88
N LEU A 353 -8.45 14.63 16.49
CA LEU A 353 -7.33 14.97 15.61
C LEU A 353 -5.97 14.81 16.29
N ARG A 354 -5.88 15.04 17.61
CA ARG A 354 -4.62 14.85 18.37
C ARG A 354 -4.13 13.40 18.35
N THR A 355 -5.07 12.45 18.39
CA THR A 355 -4.77 11.01 18.41
C THR A 355 -4.82 10.38 17.03
N ALA A 356 -5.19 11.14 15.99
CA ALA A 356 -5.27 10.63 14.64
C ALA A 356 -3.88 10.33 14.08
N LYS A 357 -3.67 9.11 13.59
CA LYS A 357 -2.57 8.80 12.67
C LYS A 357 -2.91 9.44 11.32
N ILE A 358 -2.58 10.72 11.15
CA ILE A 358 -2.71 11.39 9.86
C ILE A 358 -1.71 10.72 8.90
N ASP A 359 -2.17 10.37 7.70
CA ASP A 359 -1.31 9.76 6.68
C ASP A 359 -0.29 10.79 6.18
N SER A 360 0.79 10.95 6.94
CA SER A 360 1.89 11.88 6.65
C SER A 360 2.54 11.59 5.30
N ARG A 361 2.36 10.37 4.76
CA ARG A 361 2.79 9.98 3.40
C ARG A 361 2.01 10.69 2.30
N LEU A 362 0.77 11.13 2.56
CA LEU A 362 -0.03 11.95 1.63
C LEU A 362 0.36 13.44 1.70
N GLY A 363 1.05 13.87 2.75
CA GLY A 363 1.62 15.22 2.87
C GLY A 363 2.75 15.52 1.88
N HIS A 364 3.17 14.53 1.07
CA HIS A 364 4.14 14.67 0.00
C HIS A 364 3.51 15.03 -1.36
N THR A 365 2.42 15.80 -1.41
CA THR A 365 1.95 16.37 -2.69
C THR A 365 2.97 17.27 -3.35
N ASP A 366 3.87 17.89 -2.56
CA ASP A 366 5.02 18.61 -3.12
C ASP A 366 5.89 17.70 -3.98
N ALA A 367 6.06 16.43 -3.60
CA ALA A 367 6.85 15.47 -4.36
C ALA A 367 6.22 15.23 -5.75
N ILE A 368 4.92 14.96 -5.82
CA ILE A 368 4.20 14.70 -7.09
C ILE A 368 4.26 15.91 -8.03
N GLU A 369 4.26 17.14 -7.51
CA GLU A 369 4.23 18.36 -8.32
C GLU A 369 5.58 18.69 -8.97
N TRP A 370 6.69 18.57 -8.23
CA TRP A 370 8.02 18.81 -8.82
C TRP A 370 8.58 17.58 -9.53
N GLU A 371 8.10 16.37 -9.26
CA GLU A 371 8.45 15.16 -10.01
C GLU A 371 8.09 15.27 -11.49
N ASN A 372 6.87 15.73 -11.79
CA ASN A 372 6.42 15.93 -13.17
C ASN A 372 7.25 17.04 -13.85
N ILE A 373 7.47 18.15 -13.17
CA ILE A 373 8.33 19.25 -13.66
C ILE A 373 9.76 18.74 -13.90
N MET A 374 10.31 17.97 -12.97
CA MET A 374 11.65 17.40 -13.09
C MET A 374 11.72 16.46 -14.31
N LEU A 375 10.78 15.53 -14.47
CA LEU A 375 10.73 14.66 -15.63
C LEU A 375 10.62 15.49 -16.92
N GLU A 376 9.71 16.45 -17.01
CA GLU A 376 9.51 17.38 -18.14
C GLU A 376 10.75 18.20 -18.53
N HIS A 377 11.70 18.37 -17.61
CA HIS A 377 12.88 19.22 -17.81
C HIS A 377 14.22 18.46 -17.77
N VAL A 378 14.21 17.12 -17.66
CA VAL A 378 15.42 16.32 -17.92
C VAL A 378 15.65 16.27 -19.44
N PRO A 379 16.74 16.87 -19.96
CA PRO A 379 17.05 16.88 -21.38
C PRO A 379 17.57 15.52 -21.86
N SER A 380 17.42 15.22 -23.16
CA SER A 380 17.86 13.95 -23.75
C SER A 380 19.39 13.82 -23.80
N GLU A 381 20.11 14.93 -23.94
CA GLU A 381 21.58 15.01 -23.83
C GLU A 381 22.10 14.84 -22.40
N GLY A 382 21.21 14.91 -21.41
CA GLY A 382 21.45 14.63 -20.01
C GLY A 382 21.94 15.82 -19.20
N ILE A 383 21.48 15.88 -17.95
CA ILE A 383 21.72 16.97 -17.00
C ILE A 383 22.38 16.44 -15.72
N ASP A 384 23.30 17.21 -15.14
CA ASP A 384 23.86 16.85 -13.85
C ASP A 384 22.86 17.10 -12.71
N LEU A 385 23.00 16.32 -11.66
CA LEU A 385 22.07 16.31 -10.52
C LEU A 385 21.94 17.68 -9.82
N LYS A 386 23.01 18.49 -9.76
CA LYS A 386 22.97 19.81 -9.12
C LYS A 386 22.22 20.81 -9.99
N SER A 387 22.49 20.82 -11.30
CA SER A 387 21.79 21.67 -12.25
C SER A 387 20.31 21.33 -12.34
N LEU A 388 19.95 20.05 -12.32
CA LEU A 388 18.55 19.63 -12.26
C LEU A 388 17.88 20.06 -10.96
N HIS A 389 18.57 19.96 -9.82
CA HIS A 389 18.04 20.42 -8.53
C HIS A 389 17.74 21.92 -8.54
N ALA A 390 18.68 22.73 -9.04
CA ALA A 390 18.51 24.17 -9.17
C ALA A 390 17.36 24.56 -10.11
N LEU A 391 17.28 23.91 -11.28
CA LEU A 391 16.21 24.12 -12.26
C LEU A 391 14.84 23.79 -11.67
N VAL A 392 14.73 22.68 -10.95
CA VAL A 392 13.48 22.28 -10.30
C VAL A 392 13.09 23.27 -9.20
N GLN A 393 14.05 23.77 -8.41
CA GLN A 393 13.76 24.82 -7.42
C GLN A 393 13.30 26.13 -8.07
N GLU A 394 13.93 26.53 -9.17
CA GLU A 394 13.55 27.72 -9.96
C GLU A 394 12.12 27.59 -10.52
N LYS A 395 11.84 26.48 -11.21
CA LYS A 395 10.54 26.23 -11.87
C LYS A 395 9.40 26.05 -10.86
N THR A 396 9.69 25.51 -9.68
CA THR A 396 8.68 25.29 -8.64
C THR A 396 8.52 26.50 -7.72
N GLY A 397 9.49 27.43 -7.68
CA GLY A 397 9.57 28.50 -6.70
C GLY A 397 9.74 27.99 -5.25
N LYS A 398 10.10 26.72 -5.04
CA LYS A 398 10.19 26.07 -3.73
C LYS A 398 11.65 25.82 -3.34
N ASN A 399 11.97 26.04 -2.06
CA ASN A 399 13.26 25.64 -1.50
C ASN A 399 13.24 24.14 -1.14
N ILE A 400 13.61 23.29 -2.11
CA ILE A 400 13.65 21.82 -1.95
C ILE A 400 14.99 21.40 -1.34
N HIS A 401 14.99 20.70 -0.21
CA HIS A 401 16.22 20.22 0.42
C HIS A 401 16.93 19.11 -0.42
N GLU A 402 18.24 19.23 -0.64
CA GLU A 402 19.02 18.34 -1.52
C GLU A 402 18.88 16.85 -1.15
N LYS A 403 18.94 16.52 0.15
CA LYS A 403 18.74 15.13 0.64
C LYS A 403 17.39 14.54 0.22
N SER A 404 16.33 15.34 0.24
CA SER A 404 14.98 14.91 -0.15
C SER A 404 14.86 14.78 -1.67
N PHE A 405 15.46 15.71 -2.42
CA PHE A 405 15.56 15.66 -3.87
C PHE A 405 16.27 14.37 -4.36
N ARG A 406 17.45 14.08 -3.79
CA ARG A 406 18.24 12.89 -4.10
C ARG A 406 17.48 11.59 -3.80
N LYS A 407 16.94 11.45 -2.59
CA LYS A 407 16.17 10.26 -2.17
C LYS A 407 15.01 9.96 -3.14
N ARG A 408 14.44 11.00 -3.74
CA ARG A 408 13.31 10.85 -4.64
C ARG A 408 13.75 10.49 -6.06
N ILE A 409 14.82 11.07 -6.60
CA ILE A 409 15.43 10.62 -7.86
C ILE A 409 15.78 9.14 -7.81
N PHE A 410 16.30 8.66 -6.68
CA PHE A 410 16.53 7.23 -6.45
C PHE A 410 15.29 6.35 -6.57
N SER A 411 14.13 6.84 -6.13
CA SER A 411 12.87 6.11 -6.28
C SER A 411 12.33 6.09 -7.72
N MET A 412 12.93 6.86 -8.62
CA MET A 412 12.59 6.97 -10.05
C MET A 412 13.69 6.44 -10.97
N ILE A 413 14.61 5.61 -10.44
CA ILE A 413 15.72 5.02 -11.18
C ILE A 413 15.28 4.27 -12.44
N ASP A 414 14.03 3.80 -12.49
CA ASP A 414 13.47 3.09 -13.64
C ASP A 414 13.12 4.01 -14.84
N LEU A 415 12.97 5.32 -14.61
CA LEU A 415 12.54 6.33 -15.61
C LEU A 415 13.70 7.17 -16.14
N LEU A 416 14.87 7.06 -15.50
CA LEU A 416 16.05 7.86 -15.79
C LEU A 416 17.21 6.93 -16.14
N GLU A 417 17.96 7.26 -17.18
CA GLU A 417 19.24 6.63 -17.48
C GLU A 417 20.35 7.36 -16.72
N PHE A 418 21.17 6.59 -16.01
CA PHE A 418 22.31 7.08 -15.25
C PHE A 418 23.56 6.84 -16.09
N SER A 419 24.19 7.91 -16.56
CA SER A 419 25.53 7.82 -17.13
C SER A 419 26.54 7.79 -15.98
N THR A 420 26.98 6.59 -15.61
CA THR A 420 28.18 6.39 -14.81
C THR A 420 29.09 5.39 -15.50
N ASP A 421 30.39 5.67 -15.59
CA ASP A 421 31.43 4.70 -15.95
C ASP A 421 31.71 3.69 -14.82
N THR A 422 30.77 3.47 -13.89
CA THR A 422 30.98 2.65 -12.69
C THR A 422 29.71 1.96 -12.21
N ASP A 423 29.88 0.72 -11.74
CA ASP A 423 28.85 -0.21 -11.27
C ASP A 423 27.92 0.35 -10.18
N SER A 424 26.66 -0.09 -10.24
CA SER A 424 25.43 0.42 -9.60
C SER A 424 25.39 0.52 -8.05
N ASN A 425 26.48 0.32 -7.32
CA ASN A 425 26.47 0.23 -5.85
C ASN A 425 26.95 1.48 -5.07
N TYR A 426 27.24 2.62 -5.70
CA TYR A 426 27.82 3.78 -4.98
C TYR A 426 27.21 5.17 -5.27
N ILE A 427 25.94 5.26 -5.66
CA ILE A 427 25.34 6.54 -6.09
C ILE A 427 25.04 7.51 -4.90
N ASN A 428 25.02 7.05 -3.65
CA ASN A 428 24.79 7.95 -2.49
C ASN A 428 25.94 8.94 -2.21
N THR A 429 27.11 8.74 -2.84
CA THR A 429 28.35 9.50 -2.57
C THR A 429 28.90 10.25 -3.78
N VAL A 430 28.36 10.06 -4.98
CA VAL A 430 28.93 10.62 -6.21
C VAL A 430 28.23 11.94 -6.58
N SER A 431 29.01 12.99 -6.74
CA SER A 431 28.55 14.33 -7.12
C SER A 431 28.29 14.49 -8.62
N ASN A 432 28.82 13.59 -9.44
CA ASN A 432 28.89 13.71 -10.90
C ASN A 432 27.97 12.71 -11.63
N VAL A 433 26.72 12.60 -11.17
CA VAL A 433 25.71 11.76 -11.82
C VAL A 433 25.02 12.59 -12.90
N ARG A 434 25.07 12.12 -14.14
CA ARG A 434 24.32 12.72 -15.27
C ARG A 434 23.09 11.88 -15.56
N LEU A 435 21.93 12.53 -15.51
CA LEU A 435 20.61 11.93 -15.71
C LEU A 435 20.13 12.22 -17.11
N LYS A 436 19.70 11.19 -17.84
CA LYS A 436 18.99 11.29 -19.12
C LYS A 436 17.60 10.70 -18.99
N ARG A 437 16.64 11.18 -19.77
CA ARG A 437 15.37 10.44 -19.92
C ARG A 437 15.65 9.13 -20.64
N GLN A 438 14.86 8.13 -20.29
CA GLN A 438 14.87 6.92 -21.10
C GLN A 438 14.32 7.22 -22.50
N SER A 439 15.11 6.90 -23.53
CA SER A 439 14.77 7.14 -24.92
C SER A 439 14.87 5.89 -25.78
N TYR A 440 14.22 5.90 -26.94
CA TYR A 440 14.37 4.86 -27.97
C TYR A 440 14.42 5.49 -29.36
N SER A 441 15.14 4.86 -30.28
CA SER A 441 15.21 5.27 -31.69
C SER A 441 13.86 5.04 -32.38
N SER A 442 13.48 5.95 -33.28
CA SER A 442 12.33 5.81 -34.19
C SER A 442 12.30 4.47 -34.94
N ASP A 443 13.46 3.95 -35.35
CA ASP A 443 13.65 2.62 -35.96
C ASP A 443 14.03 1.54 -34.92
N TRP A 444 13.38 1.54 -33.75
CA TRP A 444 13.62 0.50 -32.75
C TRP A 444 13.24 -0.90 -33.28
N TYR A 445 12.29 -0.99 -34.21
CA TYR A 445 11.84 -2.25 -34.80
C TYR A 445 12.93 -2.91 -35.67
N GLY A 446 13.85 -2.13 -36.26
CA GLY A 446 15.05 -2.64 -36.95
C GLY A 446 16.01 -3.37 -36.00
N ASN A 447 16.08 -2.90 -34.74
CA ASN A 447 16.96 -3.44 -33.70
C ASN A 447 16.32 -4.56 -32.86
N ALA A 448 15.10 -4.98 -33.19
CA ALA A 448 14.40 -6.04 -32.47
C ALA A 448 15.08 -7.39 -32.63
N ARG A 449 15.48 -8.03 -31.52
CA ARG A 449 16.16 -9.34 -31.56
C ARG A 449 15.36 -10.44 -32.25
N CYS A 450 14.02 -10.40 -32.17
CA CYS A 450 13.18 -11.35 -32.90
C CYS A 450 13.37 -11.22 -34.42
N ARG A 451 13.59 -10.00 -34.91
CA ARG A 451 13.88 -9.70 -36.31
C ARG A 451 15.33 -10.02 -36.67
N THR A 452 16.30 -9.53 -35.89
CA THR A 452 17.73 -9.71 -36.21
C THR A 452 18.15 -11.18 -36.13
N ASN A 453 17.55 -11.97 -35.24
CA ASN A 453 17.77 -13.41 -35.15
C ASN A 453 16.86 -14.23 -36.10
N LYS A 454 16.03 -13.57 -36.92
CA LYS A 454 15.12 -14.21 -37.90
C LYS A 454 14.25 -15.32 -37.28
N LEU A 455 13.67 -15.04 -36.11
CA LEU A 455 12.78 -15.99 -35.44
C LEU A 455 11.45 -16.10 -36.19
N ASP A 456 10.84 -17.28 -36.13
CA ASP A 456 9.51 -17.51 -36.68
C ASP A 456 8.46 -16.67 -35.90
N PRO A 457 7.70 -15.78 -36.58
CA PRO A 457 6.65 -14.98 -35.94
C PRO A 457 5.60 -15.81 -35.18
N GLU A 458 5.35 -17.05 -35.61
CA GLU A 458 4.36 -17.95 -34.97
C GLU A 458 4.70 -18.29 -33.51
N ILE A 459 5.99 -18.22 -33.14
CA ILE A 459 6.43 -18.43 -31.75
C ILE A 459 5.88 -17.32 -30.83
N PHE A 460 5.73 -16.10 -31.36
CA PHE A 460 5.19 -14.95 -30.63
C PHE A 460 3.65 -14.88 -30.70
N MET A 461 3.00 -15.73 -31.49
CA MET A 461 1.54 -15.83 -31.60
C MET A 461 1.00 -17.22 -31.21
N PRO A 462 1.13 -17.67 -29.94
CA PRO A 462 0.59 -18.96 -29.54
C PRO A 462 -0.93 -19.02 -29.71
N SER A 463 -1.42 -20.01 -30.47
CA SER A 463 -2.84 -20.17 -30.77
C SER A 463 -3.65 -20.64 -29.55
N GLU A 464 -4.95 -20.37 -29.53
CA GLU A 464 -5.86 -21.02 -28.58
C GLU A 464 -6.08 -22.49 -28.89
N PHE A 465 -5.88 -22.88 -30.15
CA PHE A 465 -6.02 -24.26 -30.63
C PHE A 465 -4.72 -25.07 -30.54
N ASP A 466 -3.60 -24.45 -30.17
CA ASP A 466 -2.35 -25.16 -29.92
C ASP A 466 -2.50 -26.09 -28.72
N PRO A 467 -2.04 -27.37 -28.80
CA PRO A 467 -1.95 -28.24 -27.64
C PRO A 467 -1.18 -27.55 -26.49
N LEU A 468 -1.63 -27.72 -25.25
CA LEU A 468 -1.10 -27.00 -24.09
C LEU A 468 0.43 -27.07 -23.95
N VAL A 469 1.04 -28.21 -24.29
CA VAL A 469 2.50 -28.40 -24.26
C VAL A 469 3.19 -27.54 -25.31
N VAL A 470 2.67 -27.52 -26.54
CA VAL A 470 3.19 -26.70 -27.65
C VAL A 470 3.04 -25.21 -27.32
N LYS A 471 1.87 -24.81 -26.80
CA LYS A 471 1.60 -23.44 -26.37
C LYS A 471 2.57 -22.96 -25.29
N ARG A 472 2.86 -23.81 -24.28
CA ARG A 472 3.83 -23.51 -23.21
C ARG A 472 5.25 -23.40 -23.76
N SER A 473 5.64 -24.28 -24.69
CA SER A 473 6.96 -24.24 -25.33
C SER A 473 7.16 -22.94 -26.10
N LYS A 474 6.25 -22.61 -27.03
CA LYS A 474 6.27 -21.35 -27.81
C LYS A 474 6.31 -20.13 -26.88
N THR A 475 5.48 -20.13 -25.83
CA THR A 475 5.43 -19.02 -24.86
C THR A 475 6.76 -18.85 -24.12
N SER A 476 7.34 -19.94 -23.63
CA SER A 476 8.62 -19.90 -22.90
C SER A 476 9.77 -19.46 -23.80
N GLU A 477 9.79 -19.93 -25.04
CA GLU A 477 10.77 -19.57 -26.06
C GLU A 477 10.69 -18.09 -26.43
N ALA A 478 9.50 -17.59 -26.78
CA ALA A 478 9.26 -16.18 -27.07
C ALA A 478 9.70 -15.26 -25.91
N ILE A 479 9.30 -15.60 -24.67
CA ILE A 479 9.66 -14.80 -23.49
C ILE A 479 11.19 -14.79 -23.29
N SER A 480 11.87 -15.94 -23.43
CA SER A 480 13.33 -16.03 -23.29
C SER A 480 14.06 -15.12 -24.29
N HIS A 481 13.57 -15.04 -25.53
CA HIS A 481 14.11 -14.13 -26.53
C HIS A 481 13.83 -12.66 -26.21
N CYS A 482 12.60 -12.32 -25.79
CA CYS A 482 12.24 -10.97 -25.41
C CYS A 482 13.03 -10.45 -24.20
N LEU A 483 13.32 -11.30 -23.20
CA LEU A 483 14.07 -10.90 -22.00
C LEU A 483 15.50 -10.48 -22.30
N LYS A 484 16.05 -10.93 -23.43
CA LYS A 484 17.38 -10.54 -23.91
C LYS A 484 17.33 -9.40 -24.92
N CYS A 485 16.14 -8.93 -25.33
CA CYS A 485 15.98 -7.95 -26.40
C CYS A 485 16.20 -6.52 -25.90
N ASP A 486 17.12 -5.80 -26.54
CA ASP A 486 17.51 -4.44 -26.13
C ASP A 486 16.38 -3.41 -26.33
N VAL A 487 15.45 -3.69 -27.26
CA VAL A 487 14.27 -2.87 -27.55
C VAL A 487 12.98 -3.38 -26.89
N ARG A 488 13.11 -4.13 -25.79
CA ARG A 488 11.96 -4.69 -25.05
C ARG A 488 10.98 -3.62 -24.57
N ARG A 489 11.49 -2.47 -24.08
CA ARG A 489 10.67 -1.39 -23.54
C ARG A 489 9.86 -0.63 -24.62
N PRO A 490 10.43 -0.17 -25.75
CA PRO A 490 9.61 0.40 -26.82
C PRO A 490 8.62 -0.61 -27.42
N CYS A 491 8.97 -1.90 -27.48
CA CYS A 491 8.02 -2.96 -27.85
C CYS A 491 6.81 -3.05 -26.91
N LEU A 492 7.00 -2.91 -25.59
CA LEU A 492 5.90 -2.84 -24.62
C LEU A 492 5.09 -1.56 -24.72
N LYS A 493 5.75 -0.42 -24.94
CA LYS A 493 5.08 0.88 -25.15
C LYS A 493 4.12 0.78 -26.34
N THR A 494 4.59 0.33 -27.49
CA THR A 494 3.75 0.14 -28.69
C THR A 494 2.59 -0.81 -28.43
N ALA A 495 2.81 -1.91 -27.70
CA ALA A 495 1.74 -2.84 -27.36
C ALA A 495 0.66 -2.23 -26.45
N VAL A 496 1.07 -1.35 -25.51
CA VAL A 496 0.15 -0.62 -24.64
C VAL A 496 -0.61 0.48 -25.41
N GLU A 497 0.08 1.23 -26.26
CA GLU A 497 -0.49 2.30 -27.10
C GLU A 497 -1.56 1.76 -28.05
N ASN A 498 -1.22 0.67 -28.75
CA ASN A 498 -2.11 0.02 -29.72
C ASN A 498 -3.17 -0.86 -29.05
N LYS A 499 -3.12 -1.00 -27.72
CA LYS A 499 -4.01 -1.87 -26.93
C LYS A 499 -4.02 -3.31 -27.46
N GLU A 500 -2.83 -3.85 -27.73
CA GLU A 500 -2.65 -5.19 -28.28
C GLU A 500 -3.30 -6.26 -27.39
N LYS A 501 -4.07 -7.15 -28.02
CA LYS A 501 -4.88 -8.17 -27.34
C LYS A 501 -4.35 -9.59 -27.54
N SER A 502 -3.39 -9.76 -28.43
CA SER A 502 -2.84 -11.06 -28.82
C SER A 502 -1.32 -10.99 -28.95
N GLY A 503 -0.70 -12.16 -28.94
CA GLY A 503 0.75 -12.31 -29.06
C GLY A 503 1.54 -11.91 -27.81
N ILE A 504 2.85 -12.18 -27.87
CA ILE A 504 3.80 -11.90 -26.80
C ILE A 504 4.59 -10.64 -27.15
N TRP A 505 4.43 -9.60 -26.33
CA TRP A 505 5.04 -8.28 -26.54
C TRP A 505 6.01 -7.99 -25.40
N GLY A 506 7.26 -7.67 -25.74
CA GLY A 506 8.32 -7.42 -24.78
C GLY A 506 8.35 -8.41 -23.61
N GLY A 507 8.12 -9.70 -23.90
CA GLY A 507 8.16 -10.79 -22.93
C GLY A 507 6.95 -10.88 -22.00
N LEU A 508 5.86 -10.18 -22.30
CA LEU A 508 4.58 -10.32 -21.61
C LEU A 508 3.56 -11.02 -22.51
N THR A 509 2.83 -11.98 -21.92
CA THR A 509 1.64 -12.57 -22.54
C THR A 509 0.47 -11.56 -22.56
N PRO A 510 -0.58 -11.78 -23.37
CA PRO A 510 -1.75 -10.89 -23.38
C PRO A 510 -2.38 -10.67 -22.00
N GLY A 511 -2.46 -11.73 -21.19
CA GLY A 511 -2.97 -11.65 -19.82
C GLY A 511 -2.08 -10.79 -18.91
N GLN A 512 -0.77 -10.90 -19.04
CA GLN A 512 0.19 -10.10 -18.26
C GLN A 512 0.23 -8.64 -18.72
N LEU A 513 0.14 -8.39 -20.03
CA LEU A 513 0.05 -7.05 -20.60
C LEU A 513 -1.24 -6.35 -20.13
N LYS A 514 -2.37 -7.07 -20.12
CA LYS A 514 -3.64 -6.60 -19.55
C LYS A 514 -3.52 -6.28 -18.06
N ALA A 515 -2.79 -7.11 -17.30
CA ALA A 515 -2.59 -6.98 -15.87
C ALA A 515 -1.63 -5.85 -15.47
N LEU A 516 -0.98 -5.16 -16.42
CA LEU A 516 -0.20 -3.96 -16.11
C LEU A 516 -1.10 -2.90 -15.43
N THR A 517 -0.62 -2.39 -14.29
CA THR A 517 -1.28 -1.31 -13.56
C THR A 517 -1.25 -0.01 -14.37
N SER A 518 -2.20 0.91 -14.11
CA SER A 518 -2.22 2.22 -14.77
C SER A 518 -0.90 2.97 -14.61
N ASN A 519 -0.23 2.84 -13.45
CA ASN A 519 1.10 3.44 -13.24
C ASN A 519 2.16 2.81 -14.17
N GLN A 520 2.20 1.49 -14.30
CA GLN A 520 3.14 0.82 -15.21
C GLN A 520 2.88 1.18 -16.68
N LYS A 521 1.61 1.33 -17.07
CA LYS A 521 1.24 1.78 -18.42
C LYS A 521 1.68 3.22 -18.65
N ASN A 522 1.39 4.14 -17.73
CA ASN A 522 1.81 5.53 -17.83
C ASN A 522 3.35 5.65 -17.94
N LYS A 523 4.11 4.91 -17.12
CA LYS A 523 5.57 4.86 -17.21
C LYS A 523 6.11 4.44 -18.58
N LEU A 524 5.41 3.51 -19.27
CA LEU A 524 5.79 3.10 -20.63
C LEU A 524 5.43 4.18 -21.66
N LEU A 525 4.30 4.85 -21.48
CA LEU A 525 3.82 5.92 -22.36
C LEU A 525 4.66 7.19 -22.24
N ASP A 526 5.26 7.45 -21.08
CA ASP A 526 6.12 8.61 -20.83
C ASP A 526 7.52 8.51 -21.46
N MET A 527 7.87 7.40 -22.11
CA MET A 527 9.15 7.24 -22.82
C MET A 527 9.21 8.12 -24.07
N VAL A 528 10.38 8.73 -24.32
CA VAL A 528 10.57 9.66 -25.44
C VAL A 528 11.14 8.95 -26.67
N GLU A 529 10.49 9.14 -27.81
CA GLU A 529 11.01 8.74 -29.12
C GLU A 529 12.03 9.77 -29.62
N ILE A 530 13.17 9.31 -30.13
CA ILE A 530 14.19 10.16 -30.75
C ILE A 530 14.29 9.78 -32.23
N GLU A 531 14.31 10.79 -33.11
CA GLU A 531 14.42 10.62 -34.56
C GLU A 531 15.71 9.93 -34.98
#